data_AF-A0AA97B6B5-F1
#
_entry.id   AF-A0AA97B6B5-F1
#
_cell.length_a   1.000
_cell.length_b   1.000
_cell.length_c   1.000
_cell.angle_alpha   90.00
_cell.angle_beta   90.00
_cell.angle_gamma   90.00
#
_symmetry.space_group_name_H-M   'P 1'
#
loop_
_entity.id
_entity.type
_entity.pdbx_description
1 polymer ?
#
loop_
_entity_poly.entity_id
_entity_poly.type
_entity_poly.pdbx_seq_one_letter_code
_entity_poly.pdbx_strand_id
1 'polypeptide(L)' 'MGRYLFRAKRELRGVVRRSFLDGGTQDRDLATGFRKDADALREKGLSRAAAVAQALAERYGFDAEHEDSETAEFRDP' A
#
# COMPACT_ATOMS: atom_id res chain seq x y z
N MET A 1 -22.34 -0.19 12.92
CA MET A 1 -21.18 0.28 13.72
C MET A 1 -19.85 0.27 12.95
N GLY A 2 -19.54 -0.74 12.10
CA GLY A 2 -18.26 -0.79 11.36
C GLY A 2 -17.98 0.32 10.33
N ARG A 3 -19.00 0.88 9.66
CA ARG A 3 -18.83 1.91 8.61
C ARG A 3 -18.19 3.21 9.12
N TYR A 4 -18.43 3.58 10.38
CA TYR A 4 -17.88 4.81 10.97
C TYR A 4 -16.42 4.67 11.40
N LEU A 5 -16.03 3.49 11.90
CA LEU A 5 -14.64 3.16 12.21
C LEU A 5 -13.77 3.07 10.95
N PHE A 6 -14.32 2.56 9.85
CA PHE A 6 -13.64 2.51 8.56
C PHE A 6 -13.37 3.92 8.00
N ARG A 7 -14.38 4.79 8.04
CA ARG A 7 -14.24 6.19 7.63
C ARG A 7 -13.23 6.94 8.51
N ALA A 8 -13.25 6.74 9.83
CA ALA A 8 -12.30 7.35 10.76
C ALA A 8 -10.86 6.87 10.52
N LYS A 9 -10.63 5.57 10.24
CA LYS A 9 -9.29 5.07 9.85
C LYS A 9 -8.82 5.67 8.53
N ARG A 10 -9.72 5.84 7.55
CA ARG A 10 -9.43 6.50 6.27
C ARG A 10 -9.09 7.97 6.43
N GLU A 11 -9.83 8.69 7.29
CA GLU A 11 -9.59 10.12 7.56
C GLU A 11 -8.32 10.34 8.39
N LEU A 12 -7.95 9.41 9.29
CA LEU A 12 -6.65 9.43 10.00
C LEU A 12 -5.45 9.18 9.07
N ARG A 13 -5.61 8.38 8.01
CA ARG A 13 -4.63 8.27 6.91
C ARG A 13 -4.73 9.45 5.91
N GLY A 14 -5.69 10.36 6.09
CA GLY A 14 -6.22 11.27 5.08
C GLY A 14 -5.76 12.73 5.13
N VAL A 15 -4.64 13.07 5.78
CA VAL A 15 -4.03 14.41 5.60
C VAL A 15 -3.32 14.51 4.25
N VAL A 16 -2.94 13.38 3.63
CA VAL A 16 -2.50 13.33 2.24
C VAL A 16 -3.71 12.92 1.39
N ARG A 17 -4.23 13.90 0.65
CA ARG A 17 -5.41 13.87 -0.23
C ARG A 17 -5.49 12.57 -1.06
N ARG A 18 -6.27 11.57 -0.62
CA ARG A 18 -6.58 10.36 -1.40
C ARG A 18 -7.71 10.67 -2.38
N SER A 19 -7.40 10.71 -3.68
CA SER A 19 -8.43 10.67 -4.71
C SER A 19 -9.09 9.29 -4.66
N PHE A 20 -10.42 9.24 -4.51
CA PHE A 20 -11.20 8.00 -4.41
C PHE A 20 -11.14 7.15 -5.69
N LEU A 21 -10.52 7.66 -6.76
CA LEU A 21 -10.44 7.05 -8.08
C LEU A 21 -9.08 6.41 -8.39
N ASP A 22 -8.09 6.53 -7.49
CA ASP A 22 -6.73 6.06 -7.76
C ASP A 22 -6.52 4.55 -7.61
N GLY A 23 -7.51 3.77 -7.16
CA GLY A 23 -7.50 2.29 -7.17
C GLY A 23 -6.14 1.64 -6.87
N GLY A 24 -5.74 1.65 -5.60
CA GLY A 24 -4.48 1.03 -5.13
C GLY A 24 -3.18 1.57 -5.73
N THR A 25 -3.21 2.54 -6.67
CA THR A 25 -2.04 2.97 -7.45
C THR A 25 -0.93 3.50 -6.56
N GLN A 26 -1.26 4.30 -5.55
CA GLN A 26 -0.28 4.81 -4.59
C GLN A 26 0.41 3.67 -3.81
N ASP A 27 -0.35 2.66 -3.41
CA ASP A 27 0.19 1.52 -2.66
C ASP A 27 1.03 0.61 -3.58
N ARG A 28 0.68 0.48 -4.87
CA ARG A 28 1.54 -0.18 -5.88
C ARG A 28 2.85 0.56 -6.12
N ASP A 29 2.81 1.89 -6.17
CA ASP A 29 4.00 2.72 -6.35
C ASP A 29 4.93 2.60 -5.14
N LEU A 30 4.37 2.61 -3.93
CA LEU A 30 5.11 2.36 -2.69
C LEU A 30 5.71 0.95 -2.67
N ALA A 31 4.93 -0.07 -3.04
CA ALA A 31 5.40 -1.45 -3.13
C ALA A 31 6.58 -1.58 -4.12
N THR A 32 6.48 -0.92 -5.27
CA THR A 32 7.52 -0.91 -6.31
C THR A 32 8.77 -0.19 -5.83
N GLY A 33 8.63 0.96 -5.16
CA GLY A 33 9.75 1.69 -4.56
C GLY A 33 10.51 0.85 -3.55
N PHE A 34 9.80 0.24 -2.60
CA PHE A 34 10.42 -0.60 -1.57
C PHE A 34 11.08 -1.86 -2.12
N ARG A 35 10.61 -2.44 -3.24
CA ARG A 35 11.32 -3.55 -3.91
C ARG A 35 12.67 -3.10 -4.46
N LYS A 36 12.71 -1.95 -5.14
CA LYS A 36 13.97 -1.37 -5.65
C LYS A 36 14.95 -1.06 -4.53
N ASP A 37 14.47 -0.52 -3.42
CA ASP A 37 15.30 -0.27 -2.24
C ASP A 37 15.82 -1.57 -1.63
N ALA A 38 15.00 -2.62 -1.55
CA ALA A 38 15.43 -3.92 -1.06
C ALA A 38 16.57 -4.49 -1.90
N ASP A 39 16.49 -4.39 -3.23
CA ASP A 39 17.55 -4.85 -4.14
C ASP A 39 18.83 -4.02 -3.98
N ALA A 40 18.72 -2.69 -3.96
CA ALA A 40 19.87 -1.81 -3.74
C ALA A 40 20.55 -2.04 -2.37
N LEU A 41 19.78 -2.40 -1.35
CA LEU A 41 20.30 -2.74 -0.02
C LEU A 41 20.98 -4.11 0.01
N ARG A 42 20.48 -5.10 -0.75
CA ARG A 42 21.14 -6.41 -0.93
C ARG A 42 22.50 -6.26 -1.60
N GLU A 43 22.57 -5.46 -2.66
CA GLU A 43 23.83 -5.17 -3.38
C GLU A 43 24.88 -4.54 -2.47
N LYS A 44 24.45 -3.75 -1.48
CA LYS A 44 25.31 -3.13 -0.46
C LYS A 44 25.65 -4.03 0.72
N GLY A 45 25.16 -5.28 0.74
CA GLY A 45 25.36 -6.23 1.84
C GLY A 45 24.53 -5.93 3.10
N LEU A 46 23.53 -5.04 3.01
CA LEU A 46 22.69 -4.61 4.14
C LEU A 46 21.46 -5.52 4.29
N SER A 47 21.68 -6.81 4.56
CA SER A 47 20.64 -7.85 4.52
C SER A 47 19.44 -7.57 5.42
N ARG A 48 19.65 -7.00 6.62
CA ARG A 48 18.55 -6.66 7.54
C ARG A 48 17.68 -5.52 7.02
N ALA A 49 18.30 -4.48 6.48
CA ALA A 49 17.58 -3.35 5.92
C ALA A 49 16.80 -3.77 4.66
N ALA A 50 17.42 -4.61 3.82
CA ALA A 50 16.75 -5.19 2.66
C ALA A 50 15.52 -6.03 3.03
N ALA A 51 15.59 -6.83 4.10
CA ALA A 51 14.45 -7.59 4.59
C ALA A 51 13.30 -6.69 5.08
N VAL A 52 13.62 -5.58 5.73
CA VAL A 52 12.61 -4.59 6.16
C VAL A 52 11.96 -3.93 4.96
N ALA A 53 12.75 -3.50 3.96
CA ALA A 53 12.22 -2.91 2.73
C ALA A 53 11.33 -3.91 1.97
N GLN A 54 11.76 -5.17 1.86
CA GLN A 54 10.97 -6.24 1.26
C GLN A 54 9.62 -6.44 1.97
N ALA A 55 9.61 -6.49 3.31
CA ALA A 55 8.38 -6.65 4.08
C ALA A 55 7.42 -5.46 3.92
N LEU A 56 7.96 -4.24 3.79
CA LEU A 56 7.15 -3.06 3.48
C LEU A 56 6.55 -3.15 2.07
N ALA A 57 7.33 -3.60 1.07
CA ALA A 57 6.83 -3.79 -0.28
C ALA A 57 5.68 -4.80 -0.36
N GLU A 58 5.79 -5.92 0.36
CA GLU A 58 4.73 -6.94 0.43
C GLU A 58 3.47 -6.39 1.07
N ARG A 59 3.61 -5.62 2.16
CA ARG A 59 2.47 -5.00 2.84
C ARG A 59 1.72 -4.02 1.95
N TYR A 60 2.43 -3.13 1.26
CA TYR A 60 1.79 -2.19 0.34
C TYR A 60 1.23 -2.88 -0.91
N GLY A 61 1.85 -3.96 -1.39
CA GLY A 61 1.30 -4.78 -2.47
C GLY A 61 -0.04 -5.41 -2.08
N PHE A 62 -0.12 -5.96 -0.87
CA PHE A 62 -1.36 -6.53 -0.33
C PHE A 62 -2.45 -5.47 -0.13
N ASP A 63 -2.10 -4.31 0.46
CA ASP A 63 -3.04 -3.21 0.65
C ASP A 63 -3.58 -2.71 -0.71
N ALA A 64 -2.75 -2.63 -1.75
CA ALA A 64 -3.19 -2.27 -3.10
C ALA A 64 -4.18 -3.27 -3.70
N GLU A 65 -3.87 -4.57 -3.64
CA GLU A 65 -4.75 -5.63 -4.16
C GLU A 65 -6.10 -5.66 -3.43
N HIS A 66 -6.09 -5.39 -2.12
CA HIS A 66 -7.31 -5.29 -1.32
C HIS A 66 -8.15 -4.07 -1.71
N GLU A 67 -7.54 -2.91 -1.92
CA GLU A 67 -8.23 -1.69 -2.35
C GLU A 67 -8.79 -1.81 -3.78
N ASP A 68 -8.08 -2.51 -4.68
CA ASP A 68 -8.58 -2.82 -6.02
C ASP A 68 -9.80 -3.73 -5.98
N SER A 69 -9.78 -4.74 -5.12
CA SER A 69 -10.87 -5.69 -4.94
C SER A 69 -12.13 -4.99 -4.39
N GLU A 70 -11.97 -4.14 -3.37
CA GLU A 70 -13.08 -3.32 -2.82
C GLU A 70 -13.63 -2.32 -3.85
N THR A 71 -12.77 -1.76 -4.70
CA THR A 71 -13.19 -0.81 -5.76
C THR A 71 -13.95 -1.53 -6.87
N ALA A 72 -13.58 -2.77 -7.20
CA ALA A 72 -14.28 -3.61 -8.18
C ALA A 72 -15.67 -4.01 -7.69
N GLU A 73 -15.80 -4.47 -6.43
CA GLU A 73 -17.11 -4.79 -5.81
C GLU A 73 -18.04 -3.57 -5.74
N PHE A 74 -17.51 -2.36 -5.61
CA PHE A 74 -18.32 -1.14 -5.61
C PHE A 74 -18.81 -0.72 -7.02
N ARG A 75 -18.10 -1.15 -8.08
CA ARG A 75 -18.42 -0.79 -9.47
C ARG A 75 -19.39 -1.76 -10.16
N ASP A 76 -19.56 -2.96 -9.63
CA ASP A 76 -20.49 -3.98 -10.14
C ASP A 76 -21.58 -4.25 -9.07
N PRO A 77 -22.74 -3.58 -9.12
CA PRO A 77 -23.80 -3.72 -8.11
C PRO A 77 -24.64 -5.01 -8.24
#